data_AF-X1S2A9-F1
#
_entry.id   AF-X1S2A9-F1
#
_cell.length_a   1.000
_cell.length_b   1.000
_cell.length_c   1.000
_cell.angle_alpha   90.00
_cell.angle_beta   90.00
_cell.angle_gamma   90.00
#
_symmetry.space_group_name_H-M   'P 1'
#
loop_
_entity.id
_entity.type
_entity.pdbx_description
1 polymer ?
#
loop_
_entity_poly.entity_id
_entity_poly.type
_entity_poly.pdbx_seq_one_letter_code
_entity_poly.pdbx_strand_id
1 'polypeptide(L)'
;ILQGLPKRVVQIGYKVYAGIPLQMKEEKYLKHWQKAHPAPIVAGIYYPGERILEILHKNPEGMTRRVLSTRLQVPVREVYWDLAPMIKQGKVVEIKRKNTRGRPPGPLLLIAGTERPQERMVKAERDDRIRQAHFVEGKGIKRIAREFHHCRRTVRKAIAAGTV
;
A
#
# COMPACT_ATOMS: atom_id res chain seq x y z
N ILE A 1 28.42 -6.00 -11.28
CA ILE A 1 26.98 -5.62 -11.25
C ILE A 1 26.20 -6.13 -12.49
N LEU A 2 26.85 -6.62 -13.56
CA LEU A 2 26.19 -7.26 -14.72
C LEU A 2 26.38 -8.79 -14.80
N GLN A 3 26.95 -9.38 -13.75
CA GLN A 3 27.53 -10.73 -13.80
C GLN A 3 26.49 -11.87 -13.88
N GLY A 4 25.21 -11.60 -13.61
CA GLY A 4 24.13 -12.60 -13.66
C GLY A 4 23.23 -12.51 -14.90
N LEU A 5 23.40 -11.50 -15.76
CA LEU A 5 22.54 -11.30 -16.93
C LEU A 5 23.23 -11.81 -18.21
N PRO A 6 22.47 -12.38 -19.16
CA PRO A 6 23.01 -12.68 -20.47
C PRO A 6 23.60 -11.42 -21.10
N LYS A 7 24.82 -11.52 -21.63
CA LYS A 7 25.56 -10.41 -22.26
C LYS A 7 24.71 -9.61 -23.26
N ARG A 8 23.81 -10.30 -23.96
CA ARG A 8 22.90 -9.72 -24.95
C ARG A 8 21.80 -8.84 -24.34
N VAL A 9 21.25 -9.23 -23.18
CA VAL A 9 20.27 -8.42 -22.43
C VAL A 9 20.92 -7.13 -21.94
N VAL A 10 22.14 -7.24 -21.41
CA VAL A 10 22.92 -6.11 -20.93
C VAL A 10 23.19 -5.10 -22.05
N GLN A 11 23.63 -5.57 -23.22
CA GLN A 11 23.87 -4.73 -24.38
C GLN A 11 22.60 -4.00 -24.86
N ILE A 12 21.47 -4.69 -24.90
CA ILE A 12 20.16 -4.09 -25.22
C ILE A 12 19.80 -3.01 -24.19
N GLY A 13 20.02 -3.28 -22.90
CA GLY A 13 19.78 -2.31 -21.83
C GLY A 13 20.60 -1.01 -22.00
N TYR A 14 21.89 -1.13 -22.35
CA TYR A 14 22.73 0.05 -22.63
C TYR A 14 22.25 0.85 -23.85
N LYS A 15 21.82 0.19 -24.93
CA LYS A 15 21.28 0.87 -26.11
C LYS A 15 20.02 1.66 -25.80
N VAL A 16 19.08 1.04 -25.06
CA VAL A 16 17.85 1.71 -24.62
C VAL A 16 18.17 2.91 -23.74
N TYR A 17 19.11 2.76 -22.79
CA TYR A 17 19.55 3.86 -21.93
C TYR A 17 20.18 5.03 -22.72
N ALA A 18 20.95 4.72 -23.76
CA ALA A 18 21.56 5.71 -24.64
C ALA A 18 20.59 6.29 -25.69
N GLY A 19 19.31 5.91 -25.67
CA GLY A 19 18.31 6.38 -26.65
C GLY A 19 18.50 5.82 -28.06
N ILE A 20 19.29 4.74 -28.20
CA ILE A 20 19.59 4.11 -29.50
C ILE A 20 18.44 3.15 -29.84
N PRO A 21 17.84 3.25 -31.05
CA PRO A 21 16.77 2.35 -31.46
C PRO A 21 17.27 0.90 -31.56
N LEU A 22 16.44 -0.04 -31.12
CA LEU A 22 16.74 -1.46 -31.16
C LEU A 22 16.49 -2.03 -32.55
N GLN A 23 17.33 -2.97 -32.97
CA GLN A 23 17.10 -3.72 -34.21
C GLN A 23 16.01 -4.79 -34.02
N MET A 24 15.34 -5.18 -35.10
CA MET A 24 14.23 -6.16 -35.07
C MET A 24 14.62 -7.49 -34.39
N LYS A 25 15.88 -7.94 -34.53
CA LYS A 25 16.39 -9.15 -33.87
C LYS A 25 16.55 -8.96 -32.35
N GLU A 26 16.91 -7.76 -31.91
CA GLU A 26 17.08 -7.39 -30.51
C GLU A 26 15.73 -7.28 -29.81
N GLU A 27 14.73 -6.69 -30.47
CA GLU A 27 13.36 -6.66 -29.98
C GLU A 27 12.76 -8.05 -29.83
N LYS A 28 12.94 -8.91 -30.85
CA LYS A 28 12.42 -10.30 -30.82
C LYS A 28 13.07 -11.10 -29.69
N TYR A 29 14.37 -10.91 -29.48
CA TYR A 29 15.11 -11.51 -28.37
C TYR A 29 14.61 -11.00 -27.02
N LEU A 30 14.46 -9.68 -26.86
CA LEU A 30 13.96 -9.06 -25.63
C LEU A 30 12.54 -9.54 -25.29
N LYS A 31 11.64 -9.59 -26.27
CA LYS A 31 10.26 -10.12 -26.08
C LYS A 31 10.25 -11.58 -25.66
N HIS A 32 11.07 -12.42 -26.28
CA HIS A 32 11.19 -13.83 -25.90
C HIS A 32 11.76 -13.99 -24.49
N TRP A 33 12.79 -13.20 -24.17
CA TRP A 33 13.42 -13.22 -22.85
C TRP A 33 12.48 -12.72 -21.74
N GLN A 34 11.72 -11.64 -21.98
CA GLN A 34 10.67 -11.13 -21.08
C GLN A 34 9.52 -12.14 -20.89
N LYS A 35 9.19 -12.93 -21.92
CA LYS A 35 8.20 -14.00 -21.80
C LYS A 35 8.69 -15.14 -20.89
N ALA A 36 9.99 -15.43 -20.93
CA ALA A 36 10.63 -16.42 -20.05
C ALA A 36 10.95 -15.86 -18.64
N HIS A 37 11.10 -14.54 -18.52
CA HIS A 37 11.42 -13.82 -17.29
C HIS A 37 10.45 -12.62 -17.16
N PRO A 38 9.25 -12.82 -16.57
CA PRO A 38 8.16 -11.84 -16.58
C PRO A 38 8.43 -10.56 -15.76
N ALA A 39 9.61 -10.42 -15.16
CA ALA A 39 10.04 -9.18 -14.52
C ALA A 39 10.55 -8.19 -15.59
N PRO A 40 10.00 -6.97 -15.67
CA PRO A 40 10.33 -6.05 -16.76
C PRO A 40 11.77 -5.50 -16.66
N ILE A 41 12.46 -5.48 -17.81
CA ILE A 41 13.68 -4.70 -18.03
C ILE A 41 13.22 -3.30 -18.48
N VAL A 42 13.00 -2.39 -17.54
CA VAL A 42 12.88 -0.96 -17.83
C VAL A 42 13.90 -0.25 -16.96
N ALA A 43 14.85 0.41 -17.64
CA ALA A 43 15.77 1.43 -17.14
C ALA A 43 16.28 1.30 -15.69
N GLY A 44 17.50 0.76 -15.54
CA GLY A 44 18.41 1.09 -14.44
C GLY A 44 17.94 0.69 -13.04
N ILE A 45 18.43 -0.44 -12.54
CA ILE A 45 18.46 -0.78 -11.09
C ILE A 45 17.11 -0.57 -10.40
N TYR A 46 16.20 -1.52 -10.51
CA TYR A 46 15.09 -1.57 -9.55
C TYR A 46 14.79 -3.03 -9.24
N TYR A 47 15.14 -3.46 -8.02
CA TYR A 47 14.40 -4.51 -7.34
C TYR A 47 13.26 -3.76 -6.63
N PRO A 48 12.07 -3.61 -7.26
CA PRO A 48 10.97 -2.93 -6.59
C PRO A 48 10.68 -3.64 -5.27
N GLY A 49 10.93 -4.95 -5.24
CA GLY A 49 10.79 -5.78 -4.06
C GLY A 49 11.60 -5.36 -2.82
N GLU A 50 12.91 -5.19 -2.93
CA GLU A 50 13.74 -4.79 -1.77
C GLU A 50 13.39 -3.37 -1.33
N ARG A 51 13.14 -2.46 -2.26
CA ARG A 51 12.65 -1.10 -1.95
C ARG A 51 11.26 -1.11 -1.33
N ILE A 52 10.36 -2.00 -1.78
CA ILE A 52 9.03 -2.20 -1.17
C ILE A 52 9.22 -2.63 0.27
N LEU A 53 10.09 -3.61 0.54
CA LEU A 53 10.38 -4.07 1.89
C LEU A 53 11.03 -2.96 2.73
N GLU A 54 12.00 -2.23 2.21
CA GLU A 54 12.64 -1.10 2.91
C GLU A 54 11.62 -0.01 3.30
N ILE A 55 10.74 0.34 2.36
CA ILE A 55 9.68 1.33 2.59
C ILE A 55 8.67 0.81 3.62
N LEU A 56 8.29 -0.46 3.55
CA LEU A 56 7.40 -1.08 4.53
C LEU A 56 8.08 -1.22 5.91
N HIS A 57 9.40 -1.46 5.98
CA HIS A 57 10.17 -1.52 7.22
C HIS A 57 10.17 -0.16 7.91
N LYS A 58 10.33 0.93 7.14
CA LYS A 58 10.26 2.31 7.64
C LYS A 58 8.84 2.73 8.08
N ASN A 59 7.82 1.93 7.78
CA ASN A 59 6.41 2.26 8.03
C ASN A 59 5.68 1.01 8.56
N PRO A 60 5.94 0.62 9.82
CA PRO A 60 5.40 -0.60 10.41
C PRO A 60 3.87 -0.59 10.52
N GLU A 61 3.23 0.59 10.50
CA GLU A 61 1.77 0.74 10.43
C GLU A 61 1.16 0.28 9.11
N GLY A 62 2.00 0.02 8.09
CA GLY A 62 1.62 -0.49 6.77
C GLY A 62 1.04 0.55 5.82
N MET A 63 1.04 0.22 4.53
CA MET A 63 0.68 1.16 3.47
C MET A 63 -0.19 0.55 2.39
N THR A 64 -0.94 1.38 1.68
CA THR A 64 -1.72 0.93 0.51
C THR A 64 -0.86 0.85 -0.74
N ARG A 65 -1.26 0.02 -1.71
CA ARG A 65 -0.62 -0.07 -3.03
C ARG A 65 -0.45 1.28 -3.73
N ARG A 66 -1.42 2.18 -3.57
CA ARG A 66 -1.39 3.52 -4.17
C ARG A 66 -0.27 4.38 -3.57
N VAL A 67 -0.10 4.32 -2.25
CA VAL A 67 0.98 5.04 -1.55
C VAL A 67 2.35 4.47 -1.93
N LEU A 68 2.48 3.14 -2.02
CA LEU A 68 3.70 2.50 -2.51
C LEU A 68 4.04 2.94 -3.93
N SER A 69 3.06 2.92 -4.84
CA SER A 69 3.21 3.40 -6.22
C SER A 69 3.71 4.85 -6.28
N THR A 70 3.13 5.76 -5.49
CA THR A 70 3.58 7.15 -5.43
C THR A 70 5.02 7.28 -4.90
N ARG A 71 5.37 6.57 -3.81
CA ARG A 71 6.71 6.65 -3.22
C ARG A 71 7.79 6.02 -4.09
N LEU A 72 7.44 4.94 -4.79
CA LEU A 72 8.35 4.23 -5.69
C LEU A 72 8.39 4.85 -7.10
N GLN A 73 7.48 5.79 -7.41
CA GLN A 73 7.28 6.40 -8.72
C GLN A 73 7.05 5.39 -9.85
N VAL A 74 6.39 4.28 -9.53
CA VAL A 74 6.05 3.21 -10.49
C VAL A 74 4.53 3.05 -10.62
N PRO A 75 4.02 2.56 -11.76
CA PRO A 75 2.62 2.23 -11.93
C PRO A 75 2.12 1.26 -10.85
N VAL A 76 0.89 1.46 -10.37
CA VAL A 76 0.24 0.56 -9.39
C VAL A 76 0.22 -0.90 -9.86
N ARG A 77 0.15 -1.12 -11.19
CA ARG A 77 0.20 -2.46 -11.79
C ARG A 77 1.54 -3.15 -11.53
N GLU A 78 2.65 -2.43 -11.60
CA GLU A 78 3.99 -3.00 -11.32
C GLU A 78 4.11 -3.37 -9.85
N VAL A 79 3.71 -2.46 -8.95
CA VAL A 79 3.64 -2.74 -7.51
C VAL A 79 2.83 -4.01 -7.21
N TYR A 80 1.73 -4.24 -7.94
CA TYR A 80 0.94 -5.45 -7.80
C TYR A 80 1.73 -6.72 -8.18
N TRP A 81 2.40 -6.70 -9.33
CA TRP A 81 3.21 -7.83 -9.79
C TRP A 81 4.38 -8.12 -8.84
N ASP A 82 5.00 -7.09 -8.28
CA ASP A 82 6.13 -7.23 -7.36
C ASP A 82 5.70 -7.76 -5.98
N LEU A 83 4.50 -7.37 -5.52
CA LEU A 83 3.95 -7.83 -4.24
C LEU A 83 3.43 -9.27 -4.29
N ALA A 84 2.89 -9.71 -5.42
CA ALA A 84 2.32 -11.06 -5.58
C ALA A 84 3.26 -12.19 -5.10
N PRO A 85 4.54 -12.26 -5.52
CA PRO A 85 5.46 -13.28 -5.03
C PRO A 85 5.81 -13.10 -3.54
N MET A 86 5.85 -11.87 -3.02
CA MET A 86 6.18 -11.60 -1.60
C MET A 86 5.09 -12.02 -0.65
N ILE A 87 3.83 -11.82 -1.06
CA ILE A 87 2.66 -12.31 -0.34
C ILE A 87 2.66 -13.84 -0.36
N LYS A 88 2.95 -14.45 -1.52
CA LYS A 88 3.04 -15.91 -1.65
C LYS A 88 4.17 -16.50 -0.79
N GLN A 89 5.30 -15.80 -0.66
CA GLN A 89 6.42 -16.17 0.21
C GLN A 89 6.18 -15.85 1.69
N GLY A 90 5.07 -15.20 2.04
CA GLY A 90 4.78 -14.80 3.41
C GLY A 90 5.69 -13.71 3.97
N LYS A 91 6.34 -12.90 3.12
CA LYS A 91 7.17 -11.75 3.55
C LYS A 91 6.35 -10.49 3.78
N VAL A 92 5.26 -10.35 3.03
CA VAL A 92 4.32 -9.23 3.12
C VAL A 92 2.92 -9.77 3.38
N VAL A 93 2.21 -9.17 4.32
CA VAL A 93 0.83 -9.53 4.68
C VAL A 93 -0.12 -8.47 4.17
N GLU A 94 -1.17 -8.91 3.46
CA GLU A 94 -2.24 -8.05 3.00
C GLU A 94 -3.42 -8.11 3.99
N ILE A 95 -3.71 -6.99 4.64
CA ILE A 95 -4.85 -6.84 5.55
C ILE A 95 -5.98 -6.12 4.81
N LYS A 96 -7.10 -6.85 4.65
CA LYS A 96 -8.35 -6.28 4.14
C LYS A 96 -8.98 -5.39 5.19
N ARG A 97 -9.02 -4.09 4.92
CA ARG A 97 -9.62 -3.11 5.83
C ARG A 97 -11.14 -3.15 5.76
N LYS A 98 -11.81 -3.39 6.88
CA LYS A 98 -13.27 -3.19 6.94
C LYS A 98 -13.60 -1.70 6.91
N ASN A 99 -14.49 -1.28 6.01
CA ASN A 99 -15.10 0.06 6.07
C ASN A 99 -16.42 0.01 6.84
N THR A 100 -16.79 1.10 7.51
CA THR A 100 -18.14 1.25 8.10
C THR A 100 -19.08 2.11 7.25
N ARG A 101 -18.59 2.74 6.17
CA ARG A 101 -19.41 3.54 5.23
C ARG A 101 -18.85 3.47 3.79
N GLY A 102 -19.51 2.74 2.89
CA GLY A 102 -19.23 2.78 1.44
C GLY A 102 -18.05 1.90 0.97
N ARG A 103 -17.45 2.25 -0.19
CA ARG A 103 -16.37 1.49 -0.85
C ARG A 103 -15.22 1.25 0.13
N PRO A 104 -14.76 -0.01 0.32
CA PRO A 104 -13.68 -0.27 1.26
C PRO A 104 -12.40 0.46 0.85
N PRO A 105 -11.65 1.05 1.80
CA PRO A 105 -10.34 1.59 1.50
C PRO A 105 -9.43 0.46 0.99
N GLY A 106 -8.46 0.82 0.15
CA GLY A 106 -7.52 -0.15 -0.42
C GLY A 106 -6.85 -0.99 0.67
N PRO A 107 -6.52 -2.26 0.36
CA PRO A 107 -5.89 -3.17 1.31
C PRO A 107 -4.57 -2.59 1.82
N LEU A 108 -4.25 -2.93 3.07
CA LEU A 108 -3.08 -2.43 3.77
C LEU A 108 -2.00 -3.51 3.77
N LEU A 109 -0.79 -3.14 3.34
CA LEU A 109 0.34 -4.05 3.17
C LEU A 109 1.32 -3.81 4.30
N LEU A 110 1.71 -4.90 4.96
CA LEU A 110 2.57 -4.93 6.14
C LEU A 110 3.67 -5.94 5.96
N ILE A 111 4.75 -5.81 6.70
CA ILE A 111 5.77 -6.86 6.77
C ILE A 111 5.23 -8.01 7.60
N ALA A 112 5.57 -9.24 7.23
CA ALA A 112 5.24 -10.38 8.04
C ALA A 112 5.98 -10.32 9.39
N GLY A 113 5.23 -10.44 10.48
CA GLY A 113 5.77 -10.36 11.85
C GLY A 113 5.76 -8.97 12.49
N THR A 114 5.48 -7.89 11.74
CA THR A 114 5.19 -6.59 12.39
C THR A 114 3.83 -6.64 13.08
N GLU A 115 3.73 -5.98 14.24
CA GLU A 115 2.48 -5.84 14.96
C GLU A 115 1.40 -5.33 14.01
N ARG A 116 0.33 -6.11 13.88
CA ARG A 116 -0.80 -5.71 13.04
C ARG A 116 -1.32 -4.40 13.64
N PRO A 117 -1.40 -3.30 12.89
CA PRO A 117 -2.05 -2.10 13.39
C PRO A 117 -3.44 -2.53 13.82
N GLN A 118 -3.71 -2.44 15.13
CA GLN A 118 -4.94 -2.94 15.72
C GLN A 118 -6.11 -2.34 14.94
N GLU A 119 -6.80 -3.21 14.21
CA GLU A 119 -7.84 -2.80 13.28
C GLU A 119 -8.99 -2.21 14.12
N ARG A 120 -9.07 -0.87 14.17
CA ARG A 120 -10.21 -0.11 14.71
C ARG A 120 -10.37 -0.05 16.25
N MET A 121 -9.32 0.21 17.01
CA MET A 121 -9.57 0.84 18.33
C MET A 121 -10.08 2.28 18.19
N VAL A 122 -9.66 3.03 17.17
CA VAL A 122 -10.03 4.45 17.00
C VAL A 122 -11.54 4.70 16.91
N LYS A 123 -12.33 3.80 16.31
CA LYS A 123 -13.79 4.06 16.18
C LYS A 123 -14.53 3.77 17.47
N ALA A 124 -14.27 2.63 18.11
CA ALA A 124 -14.90 2.26 19.37
C ALA A 124 -14.49 3.27 20.44
N GLU A 125 -13.20 3.55 20.58
CA GLU A 125 -12.66 4.52 21.52
C GLU A 125 -13.18 5.95 21.26
N ARG A 126 -13.29 6.37 19.99
CA ARG A 126 -13.95 7.65 19.66
C ARG A 126 -15.42 7.65 20.09
N ASP A 127 -16.16 6.60 19.74
CA ASP A 127 -17.59 6.52 20.05
C ASP A 127 -17.79 6.46 21.58
N ASP A 128 -16.90 5.80 22.32
CA ASP A 128 -16.89 5.75 23.79
C ASP A 128 -16.55 7.10 24.43
N ARG A 129 -15.56 7.84 23.91
CA ARG A 129 -15.28 9.22 24.36
C ARG A 129 -16.47 10.15 24.13
N ILE A 130 -17.17 10.00 23.00
CA ILE A 130 -18.39 10.76 22.72
C ILE A 130 -19.51 10.38 23.70
N ARG A 131 -19.69 9.09 24.00
CA ARG A 131 -20.70 8.61 24.96
C ARG A 131 -20.37 9.10 26.38
N GLN A 132 -19.13 9.02 26.81
CA GLN A 132 -18.68 9.51 28.12
C GLN A 132 -18.93 11.02 28.25
N ALA A 133 -18.55 11.82 27.25
CA ALA A 133 -18.82 13.25 27.25
C ALA A 133 -20.33 13.59 27.29
N HIS A 134 -21.18 12.76 26.70
CA HIS A 134 -22.63 13.01 26.69
C HIS A 134 -23.35 12.51 27.95
N PHE A 135 -23.14 11.25 28.32
CA PHE A 135 -23.85 10.58 29.41
C PHE A 135 -23.22 10.83 30.78
N VAL A 136 -21.89 10.95 30.88
CA VAL A 136 -21.19 11.17 32.17
C VAL A 136 -21.00 12.65 32.42
N GLU A 137 -20.46 13.40 31.44
CA GLU A 137 -20.17 14.83 31.61
C GLU A 137 -21.36 15.75 31.28
N GLY A 138 -22.48 15.20 30.78
CA GLY A 138 -23.69 15.96 30.46
C GLY A 138 -23.53 16.97 29.31
N LYS A 139 -22.48 16.87 28.48
CA LYS A 139 -22.22 17.84 27.43
C LYS A 139 -23.23 17.72 26.28
N GLY A 140 -23.73 18.86 25.82
CA GLY A 140 -24.62 18.93 24.67
C GLY A 140 -23.92 18.58 23.34
N ILE A 141 -24.67 17.99 22.41
CA ILE A 141 -24.18 17.51 21.09
C ILE A 141 -23.37 18.58 20.33
N LYS A 142 -23.79 19.86 20.39
CA LYS A 142 -23.08 20.97 19.70
C LYS A 142 -21.70 21.25 20.31
N ARG A 143 -21.53 21.01 21.61
CA ARG A 143 -20.26 21.23 22.34
C ARG A 143 -19.29 20.10 22.05
N ILE A 144 -19.76 18.86 22.14
CA ILE A 144 -19.01 17.65 21.76
C ILE A 144 -18.53 17.74 20.31
N ALA A 145 -19.40 18.14 19.37
CA ALA A 145 -19.03 18.29 17.96
C ALA A 145 -17.86 19.27 17.74
N ARG A 146 -17.78 20.34 18.55
CA ARG A 146 -16.70 21.33 18.49
C ARG A 146 -15.42 20.81 19.14
N GLU A 147 -15.52 20.27 20.36
CA GLU A 147 -14.37 19.78 21.14
C GLU A 147 -13.69 18.58 20.48
N PHE A 148 -14.46 17.65 19.91
CA PHE A 148 -13.93 16.45 19.26
C PHE A 148 -13.73 16.60 17.75
N HIS A 149 -13.94 17.80 17.17
CA HIS A 149 -13.83 18.05 15.74
C HIS A 149 -14.59 17.03 14.87
N HIS A 150 -15.82 16.72 15.27
CA HIS A 150 -16.66 15.73 14.60
C HIS A 150 -18.00 16.33 14.17
N CYS A 151 -18.52 15.89 13.03
CA CYS A 151 -19.82 16.36 12.59
C CYS A 151 -20.94 15.85 13.52
N ARG A 152 -21.99 16.66 13.70
CA ARG A 152 -23.12 16.34 14.60
C ARG A 152 -23.78 14.99 14.30
N ARG A 153 -23.75 14.56 13.03
CA ARG A 153 -24.27 13.24 12.61
C ARG A 153 -23.46 12.08 13.20
N THR A 154 -22.14 12.22 13.31
CA THR A 154 -21.28 11.21 13.93
C THR A 154 -21.52 11.15 15.43
N VAL A 155 -21.66 12.30 16.09
CA VAL A 155 -21.98 12.39 17.52
C VAL A 155 -23.31 11.71 17.84
N ARG A 156 -24.39 12.04 17.12
CA ARG A 156 -25.71 11.40 17.32
C ARG A 156 -25.67 9.89 17.11
N LYS A 157 -24.92 9.42 16.11
CA LYS A 157 -24.78 7.98 15.85
C LYS A 157 -24.04 7.24 16.98
N ALA A 158 -23.01 7.85 17.55
CA ALA A 158 -22.28 7.25 18.67
C ALA A 158 -23.16 7.15 19.93
N ILE A 159 -23.95 8.19 20.21
CA ILE A 159 -24.92 8.21 21.33
C ILE A 159 -26.00 7.14 21.12
N ALA A 160 -26.67 7.13 19.95
CA ALA A 160 -27.76 6.19 19.66
C ALA A 160 -27.31 4.72 19.65
N ALA A 161 -26.04 4.45 19.33
CA ALA A 161 -25.48 3.10 19.38
C ALA A 161 -25.09 2.64 20.80
N GLY A 162 -25.22 3.48 21.82
CA GLY A 162 -24.97 3.14 23.23
C GLY A 162 -26.24 2.93 24.07
N THR A 163 -27.42 3.20 23.50
CA THR A 163 -28.74 3.00 24.11
C THR A 163 -29.37 1.70 23.60
N VAL A 164 -28.81 0.56 24.04
CA VAL A 164 -29.40 -0.79 23.90
C VAL A 164 -29.52 -1.39 25.29
#